data_AF-A0A3S0DFK0-F1
#
_entry.id   AF-A0A3S0DFK0-F1
#
_cell.length_a   1.000
_cell.length_b   1.000
_cell.length_c   1.000
_cell.angle_alpha   90.00
_cell.angle_beta   90.00
_cell.angle_gamma   90.00
#
_symmetry.space_group_name_H-M   'P 1'
#
loop_
_entity.id
_entity.type
_entity.pdbx_description
1 polymer ?
#
loop_
_entity_poly.entity_id
_entity_poly.type
_entity_poly.pdbx_seq_one_letter_code
_entity_poly.pdbx_strand_id
1 'polypeptide(L)'
;MRALLAAIFVFGAMLGTVGLVDSYYPTGPMPWWAKLAPGGVLLLALLASLFLFNRAGFRPSLRRKSLEEQLAELDAKGLLLRQPFEARRAFCVNEFEDEGPHYFTELSDGRVLYLNGQYLYDYEPIEDDPELNQPRAFPCSNFEVLRHKAAGYAIHVACGGQVLEPEVIAAPFTRQTLRAGIPEDGQVFEVGSYERLKQQFAAA
;
A
#
# COMPACT_ATOMS: atom_id res chain seq x y z
N MET A 1 2.51 -11.68 -19.26
CA MET A 1 3.09 -12.77 -20.07
C MET A 1 4.10 -13.66 -19.32
N ARG A 2 5.07 -13.12 -18.57
CA ARG A 2 6.08 -13.95 -17.87
C ARG A 2 5.50 -15.01 -16.93
N ALA A 3 4.51 -14.64 -16.10
CA ALA A 3 3.84 -15.56 -15.18
C ALA A 3 3.08 -16.68 -15.93
N LEU A 4 2.44 -16.35 -17.05
CA LEU A 4 1.76 -17.33 -17.90
C LEU A 4 2.75 -18.34 -18.49
N LEU A 5 3.89 -17.87 -19.00
CA LEU A 5 4.95 -18.75 -19.51
C LEU A 5 5.58 -19.63 -18.42
N ALA A 6 5.78 -19.07 -17.22
CA ALA A 6 6.25 -19.83 -16.05
C ALA A 6 5.24 -20.91 -15.65
N ALA A 7 3.94 -20.59 -15.61
CA ALA A 7 2.89 -21.57 -15.33
C ALA A 7 2.87 -22.69 -16.38
N ILE A 8 2.88 -22.33 -17.67
CA ILE A 8 2.92 -23.32 -18.77
C ILE A 8 4.16 -24.21 -18.66
N PHE A 9 5.33 -23.64 -18.36
CA PHE A 9 6.57 -24.40 -18.18
C PHE A 9 6.48 -25.40 -17.02
N VAL A 10 6.00 -24.96 -15.86
CA VAL A 10 5.90 -25.79 -14.65
C VAL A 10 4.87 -26.91 -14.83
N PHE A 11 3.65 -26.57 -15.27
CA PHE A 11 2.60 -27.56 -15.47
C PHE A 11 2.91 -28.48 -16.66
N GLY A 12 3.52 -27.96 -17.73
CA GLY A 12 3.96 -28.76 -18.87
C GLY A 12 5.03 -29.79 -18.49
N ALA A 13 6.02 -29.41 -17.68
CA ALA A 13 7.05 -30.33 -17.20
C ALA A 13 6.46 -31.44 -16.31
N MET A 14 5.52 -31.09 -15.42
CA MET A 14 4.83 -32.05 -14.56
C MET A 14 3.99 -33.03 -15.40
N LEU A 15 3.13 -32.52 -16.28
CA LEU A 15 2.25 -33.36 -17.12
C LEU A 15 3.05 -34.24 -18.09
N GLY A 16 4.14 -33.70 -18.66
CA GLY A 16 5.06 -34.47 -19.49
C GLY A 16 5.69 -35.62 -18.71
N THR A 17 6.05 -35.40 -17.44
CA THR A 17 6.61 -36.46 -16.58
C THR A 17 5.57 -37.53 -16.26
N VAL A 18 4.33 -37.16 -16.00
CA VAL A 18 3.22 -38.12 -15.79
C VAL A 18 3.02 -38.97 -17.04
N GLY A 19 2.94 -38.35 -18.22
CA GLY A 19 2.77 -39.07 -19.48
C GLY A 19 3.95 -40.00 -19.82
N LEU A 20 5.19 -39.58 -19.53
CA LEU A 20 6.37 -40.43 -19.70
C LEU A 20 6.33 -41.64 -18.76
N VAL A 21 6.05 -41.42 -17.47
CA VAL A 21 5.97 -42.50 -16.48
C VAL A 21 4.88 -43.51 -16.86
N ASP A 22 3.71 -43.04 -17.28
CA ASP A 22 2.61 -43.89 -17.74
C ASP A 22 3.00 -44.72 -18.99
N SER A 23 3.65 -44.11 -19.98
CA SER A 23 4.06 -44.78 -21.22
C SER A 23 5.11 -45.88 -21.01
N TYR A 24 6.00 -45.73 -20.02
CA TYR A 24 7.05 -46.71 -19.72
C TYR A 24 6.53 -47.88 -18.87
N TYR A 25 5.42 -47.69 -18.14
CA TYR A 25 4.84 -48.69 -17.24
C TYR A 25 3.33 -48.90 -17.47
N PRO A 26 2.87 -49.23 -18.70
CA PRO A 26 1.45 -49.26 -19.03
C PRO A 26 0.68 -50.39 -18.31
N THR A 27 1.35 -51.50 -17.97
CA THR A 27 0.74 -52.69 -17.35
C THR A 27 1.60 -53.34 -16.27
N GLY A 28 2.74 -52.73 -15.93
CA GLY A 28 3.72 -53.28 -14.99
C GLY A 28 3.66 -52.64 -13.59
N PRO A 29 4.23 -53.29 -12.56
CA PRO A 29 4.32 -52.70 -11.23
C PRO A 29 5.21 -51.46 -11.27
N MET A 30 4.61 -50.30 -10.98
CA MET A 30 5.32 -49.02 -10.99
C MET A 30 6.32 -48.94 -9.83
N PRO A 31 7.60 -48.60 -10.09
CA PRO A 31 8.59 -48.38 -9.04
C PRO A 31 8.17 -47.26 -8.09
N TRP A 32 8.53 -47.37 -6.81
CA TRP A 32 8.13 -46.38 -5.80
C TRP A 32 8.60 -44.95 -6.13
N TRP A 33 9.78 -44.79 -6.75
CA TRP A 33 10.32 -43.49 -7.12
C TRP A 33 9.51 -42.81 -8.25
N ALA A 34 8.89 -43.58 -9.13
CA ALA A 34 8.12 -43.05 -10.26
C ALA A 34 6.84 -42.34 -9.78
N LYS A 35 6.30 -42.73 -8.61
CA LYS A 35 5.18 -42.04 -7.94
C LYS A 35 5.58 -40.66 -7.39
N LEU A 36 6.86 -40.49 -7.04
CA LEU A 36 7.40 -39.24 -6.50
C LEU A 36 7.97 -38.32 -7.59
N ALA A 37 8.28 -38.88 -8.76
CA ALA A 37 8.91 -38.16 -9.86
C ALA A 37 8.12 -36.90 -10.30
N PRO A 38 6.78 -36.92 -10.47
CA PRO A 38 6.04 -35.71 -10.83
C PRO A 38 6.18 -34.59 -9.79
N GLY A 39 6.15 -34.92 -8.50
CA GLY A 39 6.34 -33.95 -7.41
C GLY A 39 7.76 -33.36 -7.38
N GLY A 40 8.77 -34.21 -7.60
CA GLY A 40 10.16 -33.76 -7.71
C GLY A 40 10.39 -32.84 -8.92
N VAL A 41 9.85 -33.21 -10.08
CA VAL A 41 9.93 -32.37 -11.29
C VAL A 41 9.18 -31.06 -11.12
N LEU A 42 8.01 -31.08 -10.47
CA LEU A 42 7.26 -29.86 -10.17
C LEU A 42 8.09 -28.89 -9.31
N LEU A 43 8.71 -29.37 -8.22
CA LEU A 43 9.57 -28.56 -7.36
C LEU A 43 10.78 -28.00 -8.11
N LEU A 44 11.47 -28.83 -8.91
CA LEU A 44 12.61 -28.38 -9.70
C LEU A 44 12.20 -27.39 -10.79
N ALA A 45 11.06 -27.60 -11.45
CA ALA A 45 10.53 -26.70 -12.47
C ALA A 45 10.11 -25.37 -11.85
N LEU A 46 9.51 -25.36 -10.65
CA LEU A 46 9.22 -24.15 -9.90
C LEU A 46 10.50 -23.37 -9.61
N LEU A 47 11.52 -24.01 -9.05
CA LEU A 47 12.82 -23.38 -8.79
C LEU A 47 13.45 -22.83 -10.08
N ALA A 48 13.50 -23.64 -11.15
CA ALA A 48 14.03 -23.21 -12.44
C ALA A 48 13.23 -22.04 -13.03
N SER A 49 11.90 -22.02 -12.86
CA SER A 49 11.04 -20.95 -13.37
C SER A 49 11.37 -19.60 -12.73
N LEU A 50 11.76 -19.60 -11.45
CA LEU A 50 12.21 -18.40 -10.75
C LEU A 50 13.46 -17.82 -11.42
N PHE A 51 14.40 -18.66 -11.87
CA PHE A 51 15.62 -18.19 -12.53
C PHE A 51 15.39 -17.82 -14.01
N LEU A 52 14.63 -18.63 -14.74
CA LEU A 52 14.43 -18.49 -16.19
C LEU A 52 13.51 -17.31 -16.53
N PHE A 53 12.40 -17.16 -15.81
CA PHE A 53 11.37 -16.17 -16.12
C PHE A 53 11.42 -14.92 -15.24
N ASN A 54 12.23 -14.93 -14.18
CA ASN A 54 12.44 -13.79 -13.28
C ASN A 54 13.88 -13.23 -13.29
N ARG A 55 14.58 -13.38 -14.43
CA ARG A 55 16.01 -13.02 -14.62
C ARG A 55 16.36 -11.54 -14.36
N ALA A 56 15.38 -10.65 -14.36
CA ALA A 56 15.56 -9.22 -14.02
C ALA A 56 15.02 -8.82 -12.64
N GLY A 57 14.35 -9.74 -11.91
CA GLY A 57 13.59 -9.43 -10.69
C GLY A 57 13.93 -10.29 -9.48
N PHE A 58 14.65 -11.40 -9.63
CA PHE A 58 15.10 -12.22 -8.50
C PHE A 58 16.38 -11.67 -7.88
N ARG A 59 16.28 -10.48 -7.28
CA ARG A 59 17.14 -10.09 -6.17
C ARG A 59 16.36 -10.45 -4.91
N PRO A 60 16.57 -11.62 -4.29
CA PRO A 60 16.04 -11.84 -2.96
C PRO A 60 16.84 -10.94 -2.02
N SER A 61 16.54 -9.65 -1.97
CA SER A 61 16.85 -8.88 -0.79
C SER A 61 15.88 -9.39 0.27
N LEU A 62 16.30 -10.46 0.95
CA LEU A 62 15.65 -10.96 2.17
C LEU A 62 15.54 -9.85 3.23
N ARG A 63 16.29 -8.77 3.05
CA ARG A 63 16.15 -7.52 3.76
C ARG A 63 15.00 -6.69 3.15
N ARG A 64 13.91 -6.55 3.92
CA ARG A 64 12.91 -5.51 3.71
C ARG A 64 13.64 -4.16 3.76
N LYS A 65 13.57 -3.37 2.68
CA LYS A 65 14.14 -2.02 2.67
C LYS A 65 13.39 -1.16 3.69
N SER A 66 14.13 -0.39 4.48
CA SER A 66 13.57 0.65 5.32
C SER A 66 12.83 1.69 4.46
N LEU A 67 11.92 2.44 5.08
CA LEU A 67 11.21 3.53 4.41
C LEU A 67 12.20 4.56 3.83
N GLU A 68 13.24 4.93 4.57
CA GLU A 68 14.28 5.86 4.14
C GLU A 68 15.01 5.35 2.88
N GLU A 69 15.40 4.07 2.85
CA GLU A 69 16.03 3.46 1.67
C GLU A 69 15.09 3.47 0.45
N GLN A 70 13.79 3.23 0.65
CA GLN A 70 12.79 3.26 -0.41
C GLN A 70 12.60 4.68 -0.96
N LEU A 71 12.48 5.67 -0.07
CA LEU A 71 12.34 7.08 -0.46
C LEU A 71 13.59 7.57 -1.19
N ALA A 72 14.79 7.25 -0.69
CA ALA A 72 16.04 7.62 -1.34
C ALA A 72 16.18 6.99 -2.75
N GLU A 73 15.74 5.74 -2.92
CA GLU A 73 15.74 5.09 -4.24
C GLU A 73 14.75 5.73 -5.20
N LEU A 74 13.54 6.09 -4.75
CA LEU A 74 12.56 6.78 -5.58
C LEU A 74 13.04 8.18 -5.97
N ASP A 75 13.66 8.90 -5.04
CA ASP A 75 14.23 10.22 -5.26
C ASP A 75 15.39 10.17 -6.27
N ALA A 76 16.31 9.22 -6.10
CA ALA A 76 17.41 8.99 -7.03
C ALA A 76 16.94 8.62 -8.46
N LYS A 77 15.74 8.04 -8.59
CA LYS A 77 15.11 7.74 -9.88
C LYS A 77 14.27 8.89 -10.44
N GLY A 78 14.15 10.01 -9.71
CA GLY A 78 13.28 11.13 -10.08
C GLY A 78 11.78 10.78 -10.05
N LEU A 79 11.41 9.75 -9.29
CA LEU A 79 10.05 9.24 -9.15
C LEU A 79 9.36 9.73 -7.87
N LEU A 80 10.06 10.49 -7.02
CA LEU A 80 9.49 11.09 -5.83
C LEU A 80 9.00 12.52 -6.13
N LEU A 81 7.75 12.81 -5.80
CA LEU A 81 7.19 14.15 -5.77
C LEU A 81 7.05 14.59 -4.31
N ARG A 82 7.62 15.75 -3.97
CA ARG A 82 7.49 16.37 -2.64
C ARG A 82 6.55 17.56 -2.73
N GLN A 83 5.50 17.57 -1.92
CA GLN A 83 4.54 18.68 -1.88
C GLN A 83 4.55 19.29 -0.48
N PRO A 84 5.19 20.45 -0.30
CA PRO A 84 5.25 21.11 1.00
C PRO A 84 3.93 21.83 1.32
N PHE A 85 3.53 21.75 2.59
CA PHE A 85 2.34 22.40 3.13
C PHE A 85 2.61 22.96 4.52
N GLU A 86 1.93 24.07 4.82
CA GLU A 86 1.86 24.63 6.16
C GLU A 86 0.39 24.62 6.59
N ALA A 87 0.10 24.07 7.76
CA ALA A 87 -1.24 23.93 8.31
C ALA A 87 -1.45 24.79 9.54
N ARG A 88 -2.70 25.24 9.70
CA ARG A 88 -3.15 26.01 10.87
C ARG A 88 -3.96 25.16 11.83
N ARG A 89 -4.84 24.32 11.30
CA ARG A 89 -5.78 23.48 12.04
C ARG A 89 -6.30 22.37 11.14
N ALA A 90 -6.88 21.35 11.75
CA ALA A 90 -7.46 20.23 11.03
C ALA A 90 -8.68 19.68 11.78
N PHE A 91 -9.53 18.97 11.05
CA PHE A 91 -10.48 18.03 11.64
C PHE A 91 -10.36 16.66 10.99
N CYS A 92 -10.77 15.64 11.72
CA CYS A 92 -10.74 14.25 11.29
C CYS A 92 -12.16 13.74 11.08
N VAL A 93 -12.34 12.87 10.08
CA VAL A 93 -13.49 11.98 9.97
C VAL A 93 -12.95 10.57 10.18
N ASN A 94 -13.53 9.84 11.13
CA ASN A 94 -13.11 8.46 11.42
C ASN A 94 -13.26 7.58 10.17
N GLU A 95 -12.45 6.53 10.12
CA GLU A 95 -12.47 5.59 9.02
C GLU A 95 -13.68 4.67 9.04
N PHE A 96 -14.00 4.15 7.86
CA PHE A 96 -14.96 3.06 7.68
C PHE A 96 -14.21 1.88 7.05
N GLU A 97 -14.37 0.68 7.61
CA GLU A 97 -13.86 -0.59 7.02
C GLU A 97 -12.38 -0.53 6.57
N ASP A 98 -11.49 -0.07 7.45
CA ASP A 98 -10.03 -0.06 7.28
C ASP A 98 -9.50 0.83 6.13
N GLU A 99 -10.28 1.84 5.69
CA GLU A 99 -9.87 2.79 4.65
C GLU A 99 -8.77 3.78 5.11
N GLY A 100 -8.53 3.87 6.42
CA GLY A 100 -7.64 4.84 7.05
C GLY A 100 -8.36 6.15 7.39
N PRO A 101 -7.76 6.99 8.26
CA PRO A 101 -8.37 8.23 8.71
C PRO A 101 -8.47 9.24 7.57
N HIS A 102 -9.44 10.15 7.70
CA HIS A 102 -9.69 11.20 6.72
C HIS A 102 -9.44 12.57 7.35
N TYR A 103 -8.42 13.27 6.87
CA TYR A 103 -8.03 14.57 7.39
C TYR A 103 -8.41 15.71 6.45
N PHE A 104 -9.09 16.71 6.99
CA PHE A 104 -9.27 18.01 6.35
C PHE A 104 -8.39 19.03 7.07
N THR A 105 -7.37 19.52 6.39
CA THR A 105 -6.33 20.38 6.96
C THR A 105 -6.42 21.77 6.34
N GLU A 106 -6.73 22.79 7.14
CA GLU A 106 -6.67 24.18 6.69
C GLU A 106 -5.21 24.62 6.57
N LEU A 107 -4.84 25.05 5.37
CA LEU A 107 -3.51 25.50 5.03
C LEU A 107 -3.30 26.98 5.42
N SER A 108 -2.04 27.42 5.50
CA SER A 108 -1.70 28.80 5.86
C SER A 108 -2.22 29.85 4.85
N ASP A 109 -2.50 29.44 3.62
CA ASP A 109 -3.12 30.27 2.58
C ASP A 109 -4.67 30.24 2.61
N GLY A 110 -5.27 29.52 3.57
CA GLY A 110 -6.71 29.43 3.76
C GLY A 110 -7.43 28.39 2.89
N ARG A 111 -6.72 27.71 1.99
CA ARG A 111 -7.24 26.51 1.29
C ARG A 111 -7.33 25.33 2.24
N VAL A 112 -8.04 24.28 1.83
CA VAL A 112 -8.15 23.05 2.64
C VAL A 112 -7.59 21.88 1.85
N LEU A 113 -6.59 21.20 2.41
CA LEU A 113 -6.08 19.95 1.88
C LEU A 113 -6.85 18.79 2.50
N TYR A 114 -7.36 17.89 1.67
CA TYR A 114 -7.89 16.61 2.12
C TYR A 114 -6.88 15.49 1.87
N LEU A 115 -6.62 14.69 2.90
CA LEU A 115 -5.78 13.50 2.85
C LEU A 115 -6.54 12.31 3.41
N ASN A 116 -6.48 11.18 2.73
CA ASN A 116 -7.03 9.92 3.22
C ASN A 116 -6.23 8.72 2.74
N GLY A 117 -6.27 7.65 3.53
CA GLY A 117 -5.68 6.37 3.16
C GLY A 117 -4.87 5.74 4.28
N GLN A 118 -4.54 4.47 4.08
CA GLN A 118 -3.87 3.63 5.08
C GLN A 118 -2.48 4.12 5.48
N TYR A 119 -1.80 4.92 4.64
CA TYR A 119 -0.49 5.49 5.00
C TYR A 119 -0.58 6.43 6.20
N LEU A 120 -1.79 6.89 6.57
CA LEU A 120 -2.00 7.78 7.70
C LEU A 120 -2.04 7.04 9.05
N TYR A 121 -2.25 5.72 9.07
CA TYR A 121 -2.16 4.93 10.31
C TYR A 121 -0.79 5.02 10.97
N ASP A 122 0.26 5.20 10.17
CA ASP A 122 1.63 5.37 10.64
C ASP A 122 1.81 6.62 11.53
N TYR A 123 0.80 7.50 11.65
CA TYR A 123 0.83 8.70 12.49
C TYR A 123 -0.30 8.77 13.52
N GLU A 124 -1.18 7.78 13.57
CA GLU A 124 -2.21 7.68 14.60
C GLU A 124 -1.60 7.26 15.94
N PRO A 125 -2.23 7.62 17.07
CA PRO A 125 -1.80 7.13 18.36
C PRO A 125 -2.05 5.62 18.48
N ILE A 126 -1.08 4.88 19.02
CA ILE A 126 -1.21 3.46 19.36
C ILE A 126 -1.34 3.37 20.87
N GLU A 127 -2.56 3.20 21.38
CA GLU A 127 -2.86 3.18 22.81
C GLU A 127 -3.02 1.76 23.38
N ASP A 128 -3.28 0.78 22.51
CA ASP A 128 -3.61 -0.60 22.85
C ASP A 128 -2.39 -1.50 23.03
N ASP A 129 -1.22 -1.10 22.53
CA ASP A 129 0.04 -1.81 22.68
C ASP A 129 1.07 -0.96 23.48
N PRO A 130 1.35 -1.32 24.74
CA PRO A 130 2.34 -0.63 25.57
C PRO A 130 3.77 -0.65 25.02
N GLU A 131 4.13 -1.62 24.18
CA GLU A 131 5.45 -1.73 23.56
C GLU A 131 5.60 -0.81 22.35
N LEU A 132 4.49 -0.47 21.69
CA LEU A 132 4.45 0.40 20.51
C LEU A 132 3.98 1.83 20.79
N ASN A 133 3.51 2.12 22.01
CA ASN A 133 2.99 3.40 22.53
C ASN A 133 3.48 4.64 21.74
N GLN A 134 2.82 4.88 20.63
CA GLN A 134 3.17 5.90 19.66
C GLN A 134 2.21 7.06 19.87
N PRO A 135 2.71 8.30 20.09
CA PRO A 135 1.86 9.47 20.07
C PRO A 135 1.47 9.83 18.64
N ARG A 136 0.37 10.59 18.51
CA ARG A 136 -0.03 11.19 17.25
C ARG A 136 1.11 12.04 16.67
N ALA A 137 1.39 11.87 15.38
CA ALA A 137 2.41 12.64 14.66
C ALA A 137 1.83 13.52 13.53
N PHE A 138 0.60 13.24 13.09
CA PHE A 138 -0.13 14.00 12.07
C PHE A 138 -1.59 14.17 12.52
N PRO A 139 -2.26 15.30 12.23
CA PRO A 139 -1.79 16.49 11.49
C PRO A 139 -0.67 17.26 12.19
N CYS A 140 0.14 18.02 11.43
CA CYS A 140 1.21 18.84 11.98
C CYS A 140 1.34 20.17 11.21
N SER A 141 1.94 21.20 11.83
CA SER A 141 1.93 22.57 11.30
C SER A 141 2.72 22.77 10.02
N ASN A 142 3.75 21.95 9.78
CA ASN A 142 4.57 21.95 8.57
C ASN A 142 4.82 20.51 8.15
N PHE A 143 4.51 20.16 6.91
CA PHE A 143 4.74 18.81 6.39
C PHE A 143 4.98 18.77 4.88
N GLU A 144 5.58 17.69 4.43
CA GLU A 144 5.61 17.33 3.01
C GLU A 144 4.78 16.07 2.78
N VAL A 145 3.88 16.10 1.80
CA VAL A 145 3.29 14.86 1.27
C VAL A 145 4.21 14.33 0.18
N LEU A 146 4.75 13.13 0.40
CA LEU A 146 5.64 12.44 -0.53
C LEU A 146 4.80 11.50 -1.39
N ARG A 147 4.72 11.76 -2.69
CA ARG A 147 3.94 10.96 -3.65
C ARG A 147 4.80 10.28 -4.69
N HIS A 148 4.34 9.14 -5.20
CA HIS A 148 4.96 8.54 -6.38
C HIS A 148 4.58 9.36 -7.62
N LYS A 149 5.55 10.03 -8.24
CA LYS A 149 5.35 10.98 -9.34
C LYS A 149 4.56 10.42 -10.52
N ALA A 150 4.79 9.15 -10.88
CA ALA A 150 4.10 8.54 -12.02
C ALA A 150 2.75 7.88 -11.66
N ALA A 151 2.52 7.56 -10.38
CA ALA A 151 1.37 6.75 -9.97
C ALA A 151 0.37 7.54 -9.09
N GLY A 152 0.76 8.72 -8.59
CA GLY A 152 -0.11 9.65 -7.87
C GLY A 152 -0.35 9.34 -6.40
N TYR A 153 -0.14 8.09 -5.95
CA TYR A 153 -0.41 7.70 -4.57
C TYR A 153 0.59 8.33 -3.57
N ALA A 154 0.09 8.66 -2.39
CA ALA A 154 0.92 9.08 -1.25
C ALA A 154 1.69 7.89 -0.67
N ILE A 155 2.98 8.10 -0.43
CA ILE A 155 3.90 7.11 0.14
C ILE A 155 4.09 7.40 1.62
N HIS A 156 4.26 8.68 1.98
CA HIS A 156 4.63 9.10 3.32
C HIS A 156 4.32 10.59 3.53
N VAL A 157 4.20 11.01 4.79
CA VAL A 157 4.06 12.40 5.22
C VAL A 157 5.24 12.73 6.12
N ALA A 158 6.13 13.59 5.65
CA ALA A 158 7.25 14.05 6.44
C ALA A 158 6.82 15.25 7.28
N CYS A 159 6.48 15.03 8.55
CA CYS A 159 6.16 16.09 9.50
C CYS A 159 7.43 16.80 10.00
N GLY A 160 7.46 18.12 9.92
CA GLY A 160 8.54 18.98 10.43
C GLY A 160 8.06 20.08 11.39
N GLY A 161 6.77 20.11 11.73
CA GLY A 161 6.15 21.12 12.58
C GLY A 161 5.62 20.57 13.91
N GLN A 162 4.86 21.40 14.63
CA GLN A 162 4.16 20.97 15.84
C GLN A 162 2.94 20.13 15.47
N VAL A 163 2.68 19.06 16.23
CA VAL A 163 1.46 18.25 16.07
C VAL A 163 0.25 19.13 16.37
N LEU A 164 -0.76 19.03 15.51
CA LEU A 164 -2.03 19.73 15.64
C LEU A 164 -3.09 18.70 16.04
N GLU A 165 -3.67 18.88 17.22
CA GLU A 165 -4.83 18.08 17.61
C GLU A 165 -6.03 18.43 16.73
N PRO A 166 -6.72 17.43 16.15
CA PRO A 166 -7.92 17.70 15.37
C PRO A 166 -8.96 18.44 16.22
N GLU A 167 -9.49 19.54 15.70
CA GLU A 167 -10.52 20.33 16.41
C GLU A 167 -11.79 19.52 16.67
N VAL A 168 -12.05 18.53 15.82
CA VAL A 168 -13.13 17.56 15.99
C VAL A 168 -12.75 16.26 15.29
N ILE A 169 -13.23 15.15 15.85
CA ILE A 169 -13.16 13.81 15.25
C ILE A 169 -14.59 13.37 15.00
N ALA A 170 -15.00 13.35 13.73
CA ALA A 170 -16.35 13.01 13.31
C ALA A 170 -16.56 11.50 13.18
N ALA A 171 -17.82 11.09 13.16
CA ALA A 171 -18.20 9.72 12.84
C ALA A 171 -17.81 9.36 11.38
N PRO A 172 -17.63 8.06 11.07
CA PRO A 172 -17.28 7.66 9.71
C PRO A 172 -18.28 8.10 8.65
N PHE A 173 -17.81 8.27 7.41
CA PHE A 173 -18.69 8.63 6.31
C PHE A 173 -19.85 7.65 6.16
N THR A 174 -21.06 8.19 6.09
CA THR A 174 -22.24 7.36 5.85
C THR A 174 -22.20 6.73 4.45
N ARG A 175 -22.90 5.60 4.27
CA ARG A 175 -23.10 5.00 2.93
C ARG A 175 -23.67 5.97 1.91
N GLN A 176 -24.47 6.95 2.36
CA GLN A 176 -25.00 7.98 1.47
C GLN A 176 -23.90 8.95 1.03
N THR A 177 -23.02 9.35 1.94
CA THR A 177 -21.86 10.21 1.64
C THR A 177 -20.90 9.53 0.67
N LEU A 178 -20.58 8.25 0.91
CA LEU A 178 -19.72 7.46 0.00
C LEU A 178 -20.32 7.38 -1.41
N ARG A 179 -21.63 7.20 -1.54
CA ARG A 179 -22.33 7.18 -2.84
C ARG A 179 -22.35 8.54 -3.54
N ALA A 180 -22.38 9.63 -2.78
CA ALA A 180 -22.31 10.98 -3.34
C ALA A 180 -20.90 11.34 -3.84
N GLY A 181 -19.90 10.54 -3.47
CA GLY A 181 -18.49 10.80 -3.73
C GLY A 181 -17.86 11.54 -2.56
N ILE A 182 -16.84 10.92 -1.99
CA ILE A 182 -15.93 11.60 -1.06
C ILE A 182 -14.79 12.26 -1.83
N PRO A 183 -14.11 13.26 -1.24
CA PRO A 183 -12.95 13.88 -1.87
C PRO A 183 -11.84 12.87 -2.19
N GLU A 184 -11.02 13.18 -3.20
CA GLU A 184 -9.85 12.37 -3.55
C GLU A 184 -8.64 12.71 -2.67
N ASP A 185 -7.80 11.72 -2.37
CA ASP A 185 -6.56 11.93 -1.61
C ASP A 185 -5.66 12.99 -2.28
N GLY A 186 -5.34 14.06 -1.54
CA GLY A 186 -4.56 15.19 -2.05
C GLY A 186 -5.41 16.30 -2.68
N GLN A 187 -6.74 16.19 -2.70
CA GLN A 187 -7.62 17.23 -3.20
C GLN A 187 -7.49 18.51 -2.35
N VAL A 188 -7.37 19.65 -3.03
CA VAL A 188 -7.31 20.98 -2.40
C VAL A 188 -8.59 21.74 -2.71
N PHE A 189 -9.24 22.23 -1.67
CA PHE A 189 -10.44 23.07 -1.76
C PHE A 189 -10.10 24.55 -1.67
N GLU A 190 -11.01 25.37 -2.20
CA GLU A 190 -10.91 26.82 -2.26
C GLU A 190 -10.82 27.48 -0.87
N VAL A 191 -10.31 28.72 -0.86
CA VAL A 191 -10.14 29.50 0.36
C VAL A 191 -11.46 29.67 1.11
N GLY A 192 -11.43 29.48 2.43
CA GLY A 192 -12.59 29.68 3.31
C GLY A 192 -13.59 28.51 3.30
N SER A 193 -13.28 27.39 2.65
CA SER A 193 -14.15 26.22 2.66
C SER A 193 -14.12 25.41 3.96
N TYR A 194 -13.16 25.64 4.85
CA TYR A 194 -12.91 24.80 6.04
C TYR A 194 -14.14 24.66 6.93
N GLU A 195 -14.74 25.77 7.37
CA GLU A 195 -15.93 25.72 8.26
C GLU A 195 -17.12 25.02 7.59
N ARG A 196 -17.31 25.25 6.29
CA ARG A 196 -18.37 24.60 5.51
C ARG A 196 -18.16 23.08 5.44
N LEU A 197 -16.93 22.64 5.17
CA LEU A 197 -16.57 21.21 5.11
C LEU A 197 -16.71 20.58 6.50
N LYS A 198 -16.27 21.26 7.55
CA LYS A 198 -16.42 20.82 8.94
C LYS A 198 -17.89 20.68 9.32
N GLN A 199 -18.75 21.64 9.00
CA GLN A 199 -20.19 21.53 9.23
C GLN A 199 -20.82 20.38 8.42
N GLN A 200 -20.38 20.18 7.17
CA GLN A 200 -20.92 19.15 6.30
C GLN A 200 -20.54 17.74 6.77
N PHE A 201 -19.31 17.53 7.23
CA PHE A 201 -18.77 16.20 7.50
C PHE A 201 -18.58 15.87 8.98
N ALA A 202 -18.54 16.87 9.86
CA ALA A 202 -18.39 16.65 11.31
C ALA A 202 -19.66 16.85 12.12
N ALA A 203 -20.74 17.37 11.53
CA ALA A 203 -22.06 17.44 12.17
C ALA A 203 -23.05 16.36 11.70
N ALA A 204 -22.60 15.47 10.80
CA ALA A 204 -23.37 14.35 10.26
C ALA A 204 -23.11 13.07 11.08
#